data_AF-G9BXE7-F1
#
_entry.id   AF-G9BXE7-F1
#
_cell.length_a   1.000
_cell.length_b   1.000
_cell.length_c   1.000
_cell.angle_alpha   90.00
_cell.angle_beta   90.00
_cell.angle_gamma   90.00
#
_symmetry.space_group_name_H-M   'P 1'
#
loop_
_entity.id
_entity.type
_entity.pdbx_description
1 polymer ?
#
loop_
_entity_poly.entity_id
_entity_poly.type
_entity_poly.pdbx_seq_one_letter_code
_entity_poly.pdbx_strand_id
1 'polypeptide(L)'
;MESKRNTVVDNYKEEEEESEVENNETLKRRISSHPLYELLVEAHLDCLKVGDISKLDRELKKEQKQAIMKKQNSGMFNHSELDLFMEAYCLALNKLKEAIEEPQMKSMAFINNMHSQLRELTDATMPAAPAEEAAIASSSECTFRKSPTI
;
A
#
# COMPACT_ATOMS: atom_id res chain seq x y z
N MET A 1 -21.21 -2.56 58.05
CA MET A 1 -22.11 -3.23 57.08
C MET A 1 -21.88 -2.56 55.74
N GLU A 2 -20.77 -2.91 55.10
CA GLU A 2 -20.52 -2.58 53.69
C GLU A 2 -21.40 -3.47 52.83
N SER A 3 -22.31 -2.88 52.07
CA SER A 3 -22.81 -3.38 50.78
C SER A 3 -24.21 -2.81 50.55
N LYS A 4 -24.35 -2.04 49.46
CA LYS A 4 -25.58 -1.76 48.69
C LYS A 4 -25.53 -0.38 48.02
N ARG A 5 -24.45 -0.04 47.30
CA ARG A 5 -24.45 1.15 46.40
C ARG A 5 -23.63 0.97 45.12
N ASN A 6 -23.55 -0.25 44.56
CA ASN A 6 -22.84 -0.46 43.28
C ASN A 6 -23.64 -1.11 42.15
N THR A 7 -24.86 -1.61 42.36
CA THR A 7 -25.54 -2.45 41.35
C THR A 7 -26.28 -1.71 40.24
N VAL A 8 -26.56 -0.41 40.39
CA VAL A 8 -27.39 0.35 39.45
C VAL A 8 -26.57 1.01 38.34
N VAL A 9 -25.34 1.43 38.64
CA VAL A 9 -24.47 2.10 37.65
C VAL A 9 -23.82 1.10 36.69
N ASP A 10 -23.59 -0.13 37.15
CA ASP A 10 -23.01 -1.19 36.34
C ASP A 10 -24.03 -1.73 35.29
N ASN A 11 -25.34 -1.76 35.61
CA ASN A 11 -26.39 -2.23 34.68
C ASN A 11 -26.56 -1.32 33.44
N TYR A 12 -26.59 0.01 33.60
CA TYR A 12 -26.75 0.92 32.46
C TYR A 12 -25.56 0.90 31.49
N LYS A 13 -24.38 0.56 32.00
CA LYS A 13 -23.16 0.52 31.19
C LYS A 13 -23.07 -0.77 30.38
N GLU A 14 -23.54 -1.89 30.95
CA GLU A 14 -23.66 -3.17 30.24
C GLU A 14 -24.73 -3.12 29.15
N GLU A 15 -25.88 -2.47 29.39
CA GLU A 15 -26.94 -2.29 28.39
C GLU A 15 -26.52 -1.39 27.20
N GLU A 16 -25.77 -0.30 27.46
CA GLU A 16 -25.23 0.56 26.40
C GLU A 16 -24.21 -0.20 25.53
N GLU A 17 -23.27 -0.93 26.13
CA GLU A 17 -22.26 -1.72 25.41
C GLU A 17 -22.90 -2.85 24.58
N GLU A 18 -23.93 -3.53 25.11
CA GLU A 18 -24.65 -4.58 24.38
C GLU A 18 -25.41 -4.02 23.16
N SER A 19 -26.04 -2.85 23.31
CA SER A 19 -26.73 -2.16 22.21
C SER A 19 -25.77 -1.68 21.11
N GLU A 20 -24.57 -1.23 21.46
CA GLU A 20 -23.54 -0.83 20.50
C GLU A 20 -23.00 -2.03 19.71
N VAL A 21 -22.79 -3.16 20.39
CA VAL A 21 -22.34 -4.40 19.74
C VAL A 21 -23.40 -4.90 18.74
N GLU A 22 -24.68 -4.93 19.13
CA GLU A 22 -25.77 -5.35 18.23
C GLU A 22 -25.90 -4.42 17.01
N ASN A 23 -25.77 -3.11 17.21
CA ASN A 23 -25.75 -2.13 16.13
C ASN A 23 -24.56 -2.35 15.18
N ASN A 24 -23.38 -2.66 15.72
CA ASN A 24 -22.18 -2.96 14.95
C ASN A 24 -22.34 -4.24 14.10
N GLU A 25 -22.91 -5.30 14.67
CA GLU A 25 -23.18 -6.55 13.95
C GLU A 25 -24.22 -6.36 12.85
N THR A 26 -25.26 -5.57 13.11
CA THR A 26 -26.29 -5.22 12.12
C THR A 26 -25.67 -4.45 10.96
N LEU A 27 -24.81 -3.45 11.25
CA LEU A 27 -24.10 -2.70 10.21
C LEU A 27 -23.16 -3.59 9.39
N LYS A 28 -22.38 -4.45 10.05
CA LYS A 28 -21.49 -5.42 9.36
C LYS A 28 -22.27 -6.36 8.44
N ARG A 29 -23.42 -6.86 8.90
CA ARG A 29 -24.30 -7.70 8.09
C ARG A 29 -24.80 -6.95 6.86
N ARG A 30 -25.19 -5.69 7.04
CA ARG A 30 -25.67 -4.85 5.94
C ARG A 30 -24.57 -4.56 4.91
N ILE A 31 -23.35 -4.27 5.37
CA ILE A 31 -22.19 -4.07 4.49
C ILE A 31 -21.85 -5.36 3.73
N SER A 32 -21.75 -6.49 4.44
CA SER A 32 -21.35 -7.78 3.85
C SER A 32 -22.41 -8.41 2.92
N SER A 33 -23.69 -8.07 3.10
CA SER A 33 -24.77 -8.49 2.19
C SER A 33 -25.02 -7.53 1.03
N HIS A 34 -24.25 -6.43 0.93
CA HIS A 34 -24.43 -5.43 -0.09
C HIS A 34 -23.95 -5.93 -1.47
N PRO A 35 -24.68 -5.67 -2.58
CA PRO A 35 -24.28 -6.14 -3.93
C PRO A 35 -22.88 -5.69 -4.38
N LEU A 36 -22.43 -4.51 -3.93
CA LEU A 36 -21.10 -3.97 -4.22
C LEU A 36 -19.99 -4.46 -3.28
N TYR A 37 -20.28 -5.30 -2.28
CA TYR A 37 -19.28 -5.73 -1.30
C TYR A 37 -18.14 -6.53 -1.94
N GLU A 38 -18.45 -7.42 -2.87
CA GLU A 38 -17.43 -8.19 -3.58
C GLU A 38 -16.50 -7.29 -4.39
N LEU A 39 -17.07 -6.32 -5.13
CA LEU A 39 -16.31 -5.33 -5.90
C LEU A 39 -15.43 -4.45 -5.01
N LEU A 40 -15.96 -4.03 -3.85
CA LEU A 40 -15.22 -3.27 -2.86
C LEU A 40 -13.99 -4.05 -2.36
N VAL A 41 -14.17 -5.33 -2.04
CA VAL A 41 -13.09 -6.21 -1.58
C VAL A 41 -12.05 -6.40 -2.69
N GLU A 42 -12.48 -6.62 -3.94
CA GLU A 42 -11.59 -6.74 -5.09
C GLU A 42 -10.73 -5.49 -5.28
N ALA A 43 -11.35 -4.31 -5.36
CA ALA A 43 -10.65 -3.03 -5.50
C ALA A 43 -9.65 -2.80 -4.35
N HIS A 44 -9.98 -3.25 -3.14
CA HIS A 44 -9.12 -3.12 -1.98
C HIS A 44 -7.89 -4.03 -2.08
N LEU A 45 -8.09 -5.29 -2.48
CA LEU A 45 -7.01 -6.26 -2.69
C LEU A 45 -6.07 -5.82 -3.82
N ASP A 46 -6.62 -5.29 -4.91
CA ASP A 46 -5.85 -4.74 -6.01
C ASP A 46 -4.95 -3.58 -5.57
N CYS A 47 -5.48 -2.67 -4.74
CA CYS A 47 -4.70 -1.58 -4.19
C CYS A 47 -3.55 -2.07 -3.28
N LEU A 48 -3.81 -3.06 -2.43
CA LEU A 48 -2.78 -3.67 -1.56
C LEU A 48 -1.68 -4.38 -2.37
N LYS A 49 -2.06 -5.00 -3.50
CA LYS A 49 -1.15 -5.70 -4.39
C LYS A 49 -0.20 -4.74 -5.08
N VAL A 50 -0.70 -3.64 -5.64
CA VAL A 50 0.13 -2.61 -6.29
C VAL A 50 1.08 -1.95 -5.28
N GLY A 51 0.64 -1.74 -4.04
CA GLY A 51 1.48 -1.16 -2.99
C GLY A 51 2.53 -2.10 -2.37
N ASP A 52 2.56 -3.40 -2.72
CA ASP A 52 3.29 -4.47 -1.98
C ASP A 52 3.00 -4.45 -0.45
N ILE A 53 1.84 -3.93 -0.05
CA ILE A 53 1.40 -3.79 1.34
C ILE A 53 0.83 -5.13 1.86
N SER A 54 0.63 -6.10 0.97
CA SER A 54 0.15 -7.45 1.30
C SER A 54 0.91 -8.13 2.46
N LYS A 55 2.19 -7.76 2.68
CA LYS A 55 3.01 -8.26 3.80
C LYS A 55 2.81 -7.46 5.11
N LEU A 56 2.49 -6.17 5.03
CA LEU A 56 2.24 -5.27 6.17
C LEU A 56 0.85 -5.43 6.79
N ASP A 57 -0.12 -5.95 6.03
CA ASP A 57 -1.51 -6.16 6.47
C ASP A 57 -1.62 -7.07 7.72
N ARG A 58 -0.67 -8.01 7.91
CA ARG A 58 -0.64 -8.87 9.12
C ARG A 58 -0.33 -8.09 10.41
N GLU A 59 0.45 -7.03 10.34
CA GLU A 59 0.84 -6.21 11.49
C GLU A 59 -0.25 -5.18 11.81
N LEU A 60 -0.78 -4.52 10.77
CA LEU A 60 -1.84 -3.51 10.91
C LEU A 60 -3.15 -4.07 11.49
N LYS A 61 -3.51 -5.32 11.13
CA LYS A 61 -4.71 -6.00 11.68
C LYS A 61 -4.73 -6.08 13.21
N LYS A 62 -3.56 -6.14 13.86
CA LYS A 62 -3.47 -6.20 15.33
C LYS A 62 -3.75 -4.83 15.96
N GLU A 63 -3.28 -3.76 15.33
CA GLU A 63 -3.45 -2.38 15.82
C GLU A 63 -4.85 -1.83 15.51
N GLN A 64 -5.40 -2.14 14.33
CA GLN A 64 -6.73 -1.69 13.93
C GLN A 64 -7.82 -2.25 14.86
N LYS A 65 -7.70 -3.50 15.33
CA LYS A 65 -8.61 -4.08 16.33
C LYS A 65 -8.69 -3.26 17.61
N GLN A 66 -7.59 -2.62 18.02
CA GLN A 66 -7.54 -1.78 19.23
C GLN A 66 -8.08 -0.37 18.98
N ALA A 67 -7.90 0.17 17.78
CA ALA A 67 -8.38 1.50 17.40
C ALA A 67 -9.90 1.55 17.14
N ILE A 68 -10.47 0.48 16.57
CA ILE A 68 -11.91 0.37 16.29
C ILE A 68 -12.75 0.43 17.57
N MET A 69 -12.21 0.03 18.73
CA MET A 69 -12.91 0.12 20.02
C MET A 69 -13.00 1.55 20.57
N LYS A 70 -12.21 2.50 20.05
CA LYS A 70 -12.11 3.86 20.60
C LYS A 70 -12.86 4.93 19.80
N LYS A 71 -13.44 4.57 18.65
CA LYS A 71 -14.08 5.54 17.74
C LYS A 71 -15.32 4.92 17.08
N GLN A 72 -16.31 4.53 17.87
CA GLN A 72 -17.62 4.17 17.33
C GLN A 72 -18.64 5.21 17.75
N ASN A 73 -18.83 6.18 16.87
CA ASN A 73 -20.06 6.94 16.83
C ASN A 73 -20.40 7.09 15.35
N SER A 74 -20.77 5.97 14.75
CA SER A 74 -21.26 5.94 13.38
C SER A 74 -22.70 5.51 13.48
N GLY A 75 -23.59 6.50 13.44
CA GLY A 75 -25.03 6.27 13.45
C GLY A 75 -25.45 5.31 12.34
N MET A 76 -26.61 4.69 12.54
CA MET A 76 -27.23 3.76 11.61
C MET A 76 -27.36 4.38 10.21
N PHE A 77 -26.54 3.94 9.24
CA PHE A 77 -26.64 4.37 7.86
C PHE A 77 -28.02 4.04 7.28
N ASN A 78 -28.59 4.93 6.48
CA ASN A 78 -29.75 4.59 5.64
C ASN A 78 -29.29 3.79 4.39
N HIS A 79 -30.22 3.15 3.67
CA HIS A 79 -29.85 2.30 2.50
C HIS A 79 -29.09 3.13 1.46
N SER A 80 -29.62 4.31 1.12
CA SER A 80 -29.00 5.23 0.16
C SER A 80 -27.62 5.75 0.58
N GLU A 81 -27.39 5.89 1.88
CA GLU A 81 -26.11 6.40 2.39
C GLU A 81 -25.03 5.32 2.32
N LEU A 82 -25.42 4.07 2.62
CA LEU A 82 -24.53 2.93 2.42
C LEU A 82 -24.21 2.73 0.93
N ASP A 83 -25.19 2.84 0.04
CA ASP A 83 -24.96 2.72 -1.40
C ASP A 83 -23.91 3.74 -1.88
N LEU A 84 -24.11 5.02 -1.52
CA LEU A 84 -23.18 6.10 -1.84
C LEU A 84 -21.78 5.85 -1.25
N PHE A 85 -21.71 5.37 -0.01
CA PHE A 85 -20.44 5.01 0.62
C PHE A 85 -19.73 3.90 -0.16
N MET A 86 -20.42 2.82 -0.51
CA MET A 86 -19.83 1.68 -1.24
C MET A 86 -19.28 2.13 -2.60
N GLU A 87 -20.02 2.94 -3.34
CA GLU A 87 -19.58 3.51 -4.62
C GLU A 87 -18.38 4.44 -4.47
N ALA A 88 -18.46 5.40 -3.55
CA ALA A 88 -17.39 6.37 -3.32
C ALA A 88 -16.10 5.69 -2.86
N TYR A 89 -16.21 4.64 -2.04
CA TYR A 89 -15.05 3.89 -1.57
C TYR A 89 -14.40 3.08 -2.69
N CYS A 90 -15.18 2.38 -3.52
CA CYS A 90 -14.64 1.70 -4.70
C CYS A 90 -13.90 2.68 -5.63
N LEU A 91 -14.51 3.85 -5.90
CA LEU A 91 -13.89 4.89 -6.72
C LEU A 91 -12.58 5.40 -6.11
N ALA A 92 -12.56 5.63 -4.80
CA ALA A 92 -11.37 6.09 -4.10
C ALA A 92 -10.23 5.06 -4.16
N LEU A 93 -10.54 3.76 -3.97
CA LEU A 93 -9.56 2.69 -4.09
C LEU A 93 -8.96 2.59 -5.50
N ASN A 94 -9.80 2.69 -6.54
CA ASN A 94 -9.32 2.66 -7.92
C ASN A 94 -8.39 3.84 -8.24
N LYS A 95 -8.75 5.05 -7.80
CA LYS A 95 -7.88 6.22 -7.94
C LYS A 95 -6.55 6.06 -7.18
N LEU A 96 -6.61 5.47 -5.99
CA LEU A 96 -5.40 5.20 -5.20
C LEU A 96 -4.51 4.17 -5.90
N LYS A 97 -5.09 3.09 -6.43
CA LYS A 97 -4.37 2.08 -7.23
C LYS A 97 -3.64 2.74 -8.40
N GLU A 98 -4.34 3.52 -9.21
CA GLU A 98 -3.73 4.23 -10.36
C GLU A 98 -2.60 5.18 -9.92
N ALA A 99 -2.81 5.92 -8.83
CA ALA A 99 -1.82 6.85 -8.29
C ALA A 99 -0.54 6.16 -7.78
N ILE A 100 -0.62 4.88 -7.38
CA ILE A 100 0.55 4.08 -6.98
C ILE A 100 1.18 3.40 -8.20
N GLU A 101 0.37 2.82 -9.08
CA GLU A 101 0.82 2.04 -10.23
C GLU A 101 1.57 2.90 -11.26
N GLU A 102 1.08 4.12 -11.50
CA GLU A 102 1.65 5.03 -12.50
C GLU A 102 3.13 5.40 -12.24
N PRO A 103 3.52 5.89 -11.05
CA PRO A 103 4.93 6.18 -10.76
C PRO A 103 5.81 4.93 -10.72
N GLN A 104 5.27 3.76 -10.32
CA GLN A 104 6.01 2.50 -10.37
C GLN A 104 6.35 2.09 -11.80
N MET A 105 5.36 2.14 -12.70
CA MET A 105 5.55 1.83 -14.12
C MET A 105 6.53 2.80 -14.79
N LYS A 106 6.42 4.10 -14.51
CA LYS A 106 7.39 5.10 -14.99
C LYS A 106 8.82 4.83 -14.52
N SER A 107 8.98 4.49 -13.24
CA SER A 107 10.29 4.19 -12.67
C SER A 107 10.88 2.93 -13.29
N MET A 108 10.08 1.88 -13.45
CA MET A 108 10.54 0.63 -14.08
C MET A 108 10.93 0.86 -15.55
N ALA A 109 10.16 1.64 -16.30
CA ALA A 109 10.50 2.00 -17.68
C ALA A 109 11.82 2.78 -17.75
N PHE A 110 12.03 3.75 -16.86
CA PHE A 110 13.29 4.50 -16.78
C PHE A 110 14.48 3.59 -16.50
N ILE A 111 14.38 2.73 -15.49
CA ILE A 111 15.43 1.77 -15.11
C ILE A 111 15.76 0.83 -16.27
N ASN A 112 14.74 0.26 -16.92
CA ASN A 112 14.94 -0.65 -18.06
C ASN A 112 15.61 0.03 -19.25
N ASN A 113 15.23 1.28 -19.52
CA ASN A 113 15.87 2.10 -20.55
C ASN A 113 17.36 2.35 -20.22
N MET A 114 17.68 2.75 -18.98
CA MET A 114 19.07 2.94 -18.55
C MET A 114 19.90 1.65 -18.66
N HIS A 115 19.33 0.51 -18.25
CA HIS A 115 19.99 -0.77 -18.42
C HIS A 115 20.24 -1.14 -19.88
N SER A 116 19.34 -0.80 -20.81
CA SER A 116 19.56 -1.01 -22.25
C SER A 116 20.76 -0.21 -22.74
N GLN A 117 20.80 1.08 -22.44
CA GLN A 117 21.90 1.97 -22.85
C GLN A 117 23.26 1.48 -22.30
N LEU A 118 23.30 1.03 -21.04
CA LEU A 118 24.52 0.50 -20.44
C LEU A 118 24.98 -0.82 -21.09
N ARG A 119 24.05 -1.71 -21.46
CA ARG A 119 24.38 -2.95 -22.18
C ARG A 119 24.95 -2.65 -23.56
N GLU A 120 24.33 -1.75 -24.31
CA GLU A 120 24.81 -1.34 -25.64
C GLU A 120 26.24 -0.82 -25.60
N LEU A 121 26.60 -0.02 -24.59
CA LEU A 121 27.96 0.46 -24.39
C LEU A 121 28.95 -0.68 -24.07
N THR A 122 28.52 -1.66 -23.28
CA THR A 122 29.37 -2.78 -22.87
C THR A 122 29.62 -3.75 -24.02
N ASP A 123 28.58 -4.04 -24.81
CA ASP A 123 28.66 -4.89 -26.00
C ASP A 123 29.48 -4.22 -27.11
N ALA A 124 29.38 -2.89 -27.27
CA ALA A 124 30.22 -2.13 -28.20
C ALA A 124 31.71 -2.08 -27.78
N THR A 125 32.02 -2.31 -26.49
CA THR A 125 33.37 -2.22 -25.93
C THR A 125 34.08 -3.59 -25.91
N MET A 126 33.43 -4.68 -26.31
CA MET A 126 34.08 -5.98 -26.51
C MET A 126 34.62 -6.07 -27.94
N PRO A 127 35.91 -5.76 -28.22
CA PRO A 127 36.50 -6.10 -29.51
C PRO A 127 36.50 -7.61 -29.66
N ALA A 128 35.99 -8.11 -30.79
CA ALA A 128 36.28 -9.46 -31.25
C ALA A 128 37.80 -9.64 -31.23
N ALA A 129 38.28 -10.61 -30.47
CA ALA A 129 39.71 -10.89 -30.34
C ALA A 129 40.34 -11.01 -31.74
N PRO A 130 41.39 -10.22 -32.06
CA PRO A 130 42.12 -10.41 -33.31
C PRO A 130 42.97 -11.68 -33.18
N ALA A 131 42.74 -12.64 -34.09
CA ALA A 131 43.71 -13.68 -34.37
C ALA A 131 44.88 -13.07 -35.15
N GLU A 132 46.06 -13.00 -34.53
CA GLU A 132 47.40 -12.74 -35.07
C GLU A 132 47.60 -11.41 -35.87
N GLU A 133 48.72 -10.68 -35.88
CA GLU A 133 50.13 -10.92 -35.57
C GLU A 133 50.83 -9.55 -35.34
N ALA A 134 51.93 -9.56 -34.58
CA ALA A 134 53.08 -8.62 -34.63
C ALA A 134 52.92 -7.12 -34.29
N ALA A 135 53.44 -6.77 -33.10
CA ALA A 135 54.45 -5.75 -32.84
C ALA A 135 54.31 -4.34 -33.48
N ILE A 136 54.05 -3.32 -32.64
CA ILE A 136 55.06 -2.29 -32.27
C ILE A 136 54.53 -1.39 -31.15
N ALA A 137 55.40 -1.15 -30.17
CA ALA A 137 55.19 -0.28 -29.03
C ALA A 137 55.00 1.19 -29.44
N SER A 138 54.05 1.88 -28.83
CA SER A 138 54.06 3.34 -28.73
C SER A 138 53.50 3.76 -27.36
N SER A 139 54.42 4.17 -26.50
CA SER A 139 54.18 4.73 -25.17
C SER A 139 53.56 6.11 -25.28
N SER A 140 52.48 6.37 -24.53
CA SER A 140 52.16 7.72 -24.07
C SER A 140 51.42 7.65 -22.73
N GLU A 141 52.16 7.95 -21.67
CA GLU A 141 51.65 8.11 -20.31
C GLU A 141 50.68 9.29 -20.26
N CYS A 142 49.42 9.03 -19.86
CA CYS A 142 48.47 10.10 -19.58
C CYS A 142 48.65 10.54 -18.12
N THR A 143 49.39 11.64 -17.89
CA THR A 143 49.59 12.19 -16.56
C THR A 143 48.29 12.79 -16.01
N PHE A 144 47.84 12.23 -14.90
CA PHE A 144 46.70 12.70 -14.12
C PHE A 144 47.03 14.06 -13.47
N ARG A 145 46.46 15.16 -13.99
CA ARG A 145 46.54 16.47 -13.32
C ARG A 145 45.48 16.54 -12.21
N LYS A 146 45.93 16.44 -10.97
CA LYS A 146 45.16 16.84 -9.78
C LYS A 146 45.04 18.37 -9.75
N SER A 147 43.83 18.91 -9.82
CA SER A 147 43.56 20.33 -9.54
C SER A 147 43.55 20.58 -8.03
N PRO A 148 44.22 21.63 -7.51
CA PRO A 148 44.07 22.05 -6.13
C PRO A 148 42.79 22.87 -5.91
N THR A 149 42.23 22.69 -4.72
CA THR A 149 41.16 23.43 -4.05
C THR A 149 41.24 24.95 -4.20
N ILE A 150 40.08 25.58 -4.36
CA ILE A 150 39.73 26.84 -3.68
C ILE A 150 38.46 26.56 -2.88
#